data_AF-A0AB34JN56-F1
#
_entry.id   AF-A0AB34JN56-F1
#
_cell.length_a   1.000
_cell.length_b   1.000
_cell.length_c   1.000
_cell.angle_alpha   90.00
_cell.angle_beta   90.00
_cell.angle_gamma   90.00
#
_symmetry.space_group_name_H-M   'P 1'
#
loop_
_entity.id
_entity.type
_entity.pdbx_description
1 polymer ?
#
loop_
_entity_poly.entity_id
_entity_poly.type
_entity_poly.pdbx_seq_one_letter_code
_entity_poly.pdbx_strand_id
1 'polypeptide(L)'
;MILPLLLLLHTTPRPTEPPLSSSPPPPPPFSAPSPPHAAANPAATNATTSSLPLPRLLPPHLSRLLSRLSSFRLSSFRPPTTCPPLLLRLLSRLASLRPPAACLRVSHALSSRAHAALHKFFRRDRHVSRILCHAKARRWYRVLAVPHTADKRQLKRAYLTLAKRIHPDKTRDDRAAAAFDALRDAYELLLDPPRRRAHDEALRRAAAAARQTRARRAAAVRRATLTVATTAGRAAWRHKRPTAALLVLLYLRFFL
;
A
#
# COMPACT_ATOMS: atom_id res chain seq x y z
N MET A 1 -60.69 22.47 -60.41
CA MET A 1 -60.03 21.70 -61.47
C MET A 1 -58.61 21.39 -61.04
N ILE A 2 -58.28 20.10 -60.98
CA ILE A 2 -56.93 19.50 -61.07
C ILE A 2 -55.99 19.73 -59.85
N LEU A 3 -56.13 18.82 -58.86
CA LEU A 3 -55.06 18.14 -58.08
C LEU A 3 -53.96 17.57 -59.03
N PRO A 4 -52.78 17.04 -58.61
CA PRO A 4 -52.18 16.90 -57.26
C PRO A 4 -50.60 16.92 -57.26
N LEU A 5 -49.95 16.31 -56.25
CA LEU A 5 -48.56 15.77 -56.23
C LEU A 5 -47.44 16.84 -56.14
N LEU A 6 -46.32 16.72 -55.42
CA LEU A 6 -45.58 15.63 -54.79
C LEU A 6 -44.44 16.24 -53.94
N LEU A 7 -44.18 15.64 -52.77
CA LEU A 7 -42.85 15.31 -52.24
C LEU A 7 -41.69 16.32 -52.45
N LEU A 8 -41.50 17.24 -51.50
CA LEU A 8 -40.25 17.95 -51.28
C LEU A 8 -39.22 17.03 -50.58
N LEU A 9 -38.70 16.04 -51.30
CA LEU A 9 -37.51 15.28 -50.89
C LEU A 9 -36.25 16.08 -51.24
N HIS A 10 -35.50 16.40 -50.19
CA HIS A 10 -34.25 17.14 -50.22
C HIS A 10 -33.17 16.32 -50.96
N THR A 11 -32.70 16.83 -52.09
CA THR A 11 -31.50 16.32 -52.78
C THR A 11 -30.28 17.11 -52.33
N THR A 12 -29.56 16.61 -51.31
CA THR A 12 -28.19 17.06 -51.03
C THR A 12 -27.20 16.24 -51.86
N PRO A 13 -26.18 16.87 -52.45
CA PRO A 13 -25.21 16.18 -53.31
C PRO A 13 -24.24 15.30 -52.52
N ARG A 14 -23.97 14.13 -53.11
CA ARG A 14 -23.07 13.05 -52.67
C ARG A 14 -21.59 13.50 -52.70
N PRO A 15 -20.79 13.36 -51.63
CA PRO A 15 -19.34 13.45 -51.73
C PRO A 15 -18.74 12.11 -52.21
N THR A 16 -17.88 12.21 -53.22
CA THR A 16 -17.05 11.16 -53.82
C THR A 16 -16.03 10.59 -52.82
N GLU A 17 -16.13 9.28 -52.56
CA GLU A 17 -15.13 8.49 -51.82
C GLU A 17 -13.92 8.17 -52.72
N PRO A 18 -12.67 8.38 -52.27
CA PRO A 18 -11.48 7.84 -52.94
C PRO A 18 -11.26 6.35 -52.61
N PRO A 19 -10.66 5.57 -53.52
CA PRO A 19 -10.56 4.12 -53.40
C PRO A 19 -9.62 3.65 -52.28
N LEU A 20 -10.08 2.59 -51.61
CA LEU A 20 -9.38 1.78 -50.62
C LEU A 20 -8.00 1.32 -51.12
N SER A 21 -6.94 1.78 -50.46
CA SER A 21 -5.58 1.23 -50.62
C SER A 21 -5.12 0.59 -49.30
N SER A 22 -4.89 -0.73 -49.39
CA SER A 22 -3.94 -1.52 -48.60
C SER A 22 -4.03 -1.44 -47.07
N SER A 23 -4.87 -2.31 -46.50
CA SER A 23 -4.76 -2.75 -45.11
C SER A 23 -3.41 -3.44 -44.87
N PRO A 24 -2.63 -3.09 -43.84
CA PRO A 24 -1.42 -3.84 -43.48
C PRO A 24 -1.79 -5.20 -42.86
N PRO A 25 -0.98 -6.25 -43.08
CA PRO A 25 -1.27 -7.60 -42.59
C PRO A 25 -1.23 -7.67 -41.04
N PRO A 26 -2.01 -8.58 -40.44
CA PRO A 26 -2.00 -8.77 -38.99
C PRO A 26 -0.64 -9.30 -38.51
N PRO A 27 -0.14 -8.87 -37.33
CA PRO A 27 1.07 -9.42 -36.76
C PRO A 27 0.90 -10.90 -36.41
N PRO A 28 1.95 -11.73 -36.54
CA PRO A 28 1.89 -13.15 -36.21
C PRO A 28 1.60 -13.36 -34.71
N PRO A 29 0.92 -14.45 -34.32
CA PRO A 29 0.64 -14.75 -32.93
C PRO A 29 1.98 -15.02 -32.20
N PHE A 30 2.29 -14.17 -31.21
CA PHE A 30 3.40 -14.43 -30.30
C PHE A 30 3.17 -15.76 -29.59
N SER A 31 4.06 -16.71 -29.86
CA SER A 31 4.16 -17.99 -29.16
C SER A 31 4.43 -17.72 -27.69
N ALA A 32 3.50 -18.12 -26.83
CA ALA A 32 3.70 -18.12 -25.38
C ALA A 32 4.84 -19.09 -25.02
N PRO A 33 5.71 -18.75 -24.05
CA PRO A 33 6.67 -19.71 -23.53
C PRO A 33 5.95 -20.79 -22.72
N SER A 34 6.13 -22.05 -23.15
CA SER A 34 5.70 -23.26 -22.46
C SER A 34 6.30 -23.36 -21.05
N PRO A 35 5.56 -23.87 -20.05
CA PRO A 35 6.09 -24.11 -18.72
C PRO A 35 7.08 -25.30 -18.72
N PRO A 36 8.19 -25.25 -17.98
CA PRO A 36 9.08 -26.39 -17.86
C PRO A 36 8.42 -27.53 -17.07
N HIS A 37 8.66 -28.72 -17.59
CA HIS A 37 8.17 -30.02 -17.18
C HIS A 37 8.32 -30.31 -15.69
N ALA A 38 7.25 -30.87 -15.14
CA ALA A 38 7.26 -31.63 -13.89
C ALA A 38 8.19 -32.84 -14.03
N ALA A 39 9.30 -32.82 -13.30
CA ALA A 39 10.06 -34.01 -12.97
C ALA A 39 9.64 -34.46 -11.57
N ALA A 40 9.06 -35.65 -11.52
CA ALA A 40 8.75 -36.40 -10.32
C ALA A 40 10.03 -36.80 -9.57
N ASN A 41 10.01 -36.70 -8.24
CA ASN A 41 10.80 -37.56 -7.36
C ASN A 41 9.85 -38.08 -6.27
N PRO A 42 9.74 -39.41 -6.09
CA PRO A 42 8.85 -40.01 -5.11
C PRO A 42 9.51 -40.14 -3.72
N ALA A 43 8.67 -39.97 -2.71
CA ALA A 43 8.65 -40.69 -1.44
C ALA A 43 9.95 -40.86 -0.64
N ALA A 44 10.08 -40.07 0.43
CA ALA A 44 10.64 -40.54 1.70
C ALA A 44 9.84 -39.94 2.87
N THR A 45 8.87 -40.75 3.27
CA THR A 45 8.19 -40.90 4.55
C THR A 45 8.75 -40.19 5.81
N ASN A 46 7.84 -39.48 6.47
CA ASN A 46 7.53 -39.50 7.91
C ASN A 46 8.45 -38.78 8.90
N ALA A 47 8.00 -37.60 9.37
CA ALA A 47 8.00 -37.29 10.80
C ALA A 47 6.96 -36.19 11.11
N THR A 48 5.79 -36.64 11.54
CA THR A 48 4.78 -35.87 12.26
C THR A 48 5.37 -35.33 13.56
N THR A 49 5.38 -34.01 13.80
CA THR A 49 5.24 -33.41 15.13
C THR A 49 4.82 -31.94 15.02
N SER A 50 3.56 -31.69 15.40
CA SER A 50 3.00 -30.48 16.03
C SER A 50 3.38 -29.09 15.48
N SER A 51 2.51 -28.42 14.72
CA SER A 51 1.42 -27.56 15.26
C SER A 51 1.89 -26.46 16.22
N LEU A 52 2.00 -25.21 15.76
CA LEU A 52 1.02 -24.15 16.03
C LEU A 52 1.52 -22.77 15.55
N PRO A 53 0.62 -21.84 15.18
CA PRO A 53 0.94 -20.61 14.46
C PRO A 53 0.85 -19.33 15.31
N LEU A 54 1.62 -18.31 14.87
CA LEU A 54 1.44 -16.85 15.06
C LEU A 54 1.68 -16.30 16.50
N PRO A 55 1.89 -14.97 16.74
CA PRO A 55 1.42 -13.85 15.92
C PRO A 55 2.27 -12.55 15.82
N ARG A 56 1.91 -11.76 14.81
CA ARG A 56 1.59 -10.31 14.82
C ARG A 56 2.53 -9.32 15.54
N LEU A 57 3.05 -8.42 14.70
CA LEU A 57 3.34 -7.00 14.95
C LEU A 57 3.00 -6.48 16.36
N LEU A 58 4.05 -6.15 17.12
CA LEU A 58 3.91 -5.25 18.27
C LEU A 58 3.49 -3.83 17.81
N PRO A 59 2.57 -3.16 18.53
CA PRO A 59 2.19 -1.78 18.26
C PRO A 59 3.35 -0.78 18.47
N PRO A 60 3.40 0.34 17.71
CA PRO A 60 4.52 1.31 17.70
C PRO A 60 4.73 2.09 19.00
N HIS A 61 3.91 1.84 20.03
CA HIS A 61 4.03 2.42 21.37
C HIS A 61 4.97 1.60 22.26
N LEU A 62 5.04 0.28 22.03
CA LEU A 62 5.90 -0.61 22.79
C LEU A 62 7.38 -0.52 22.36
N SER A 63 7.66 -0.16 21.10
CA SER A 63 9.04 0.11 20.66
C SER A 63 9.64 1.35 21.35
N ARG A 64 8.84 2.38 21.62
CA ARG A 64 9.28 3.56 22.40
C ARG A 64 9.51 3.25 23.87
N LEU A 65 8.69 2.38 24.45
CA LEU A 65 8.89 1.88 25.82
C LEU A 65 10.15 1.04 25.92
N LEU A 66 10.39 0.14 24.96
CA LEU A 66 11.60 -0.70 24.92
C LEU A 66 12.88 0.12 24.65
N SER A 67 12.82 1.16 23.82
CA SER A 67 13.95 2.11 23.66
C SER A 67 14.20 2.98 24.90
N ARG A 68 13.15 3.29 25.68
CA ARG A 68 13.31 3.99 26.97
C ARG A 68 13.88 3.08 28.05
N LEU A 69 13.48 1.81 28.07
CA LEU A 69 14.01 0.80 28.98
C LEU A 69 15.46 0.40 28.63
N SER A 70 15.83 0.33 27.35
CA SER A 70 17.22 0.09 26.92
C SER A 70 18.18 1.23 27.26
N SER A 71 17.63 2.40 27.61
CA SER A 71 18.39 3.58 28.03
C SER A 71 18.40 3.76 29.55
N PHE A 72 17.66 2.94 30.30
CA PHE A 72 17.59 2.98 31.75
C PHE A 72 18.81 2.28 32.34
N ARG A 73 19.91 3.02 32.53
CA ARG A 73 21.00 2.56 33.39
C ARG A 73 20.49 2.50 34.83
N LEU A 74 20.41 1.28 35.37
CA LEU A 74 20.12 1.03 36.80
C LEU A 74 21.07 1.76 37.77
N SER A 75 22.18 2.32 37.27
CA SER A 75 23.17 3.07 38.05
C SER A 75 22.64 4.39 38.65
N SER A 76 21.51 4.93 38.19
CA SER A 76 20.95 6.19 38.72
C SER A 76 19.68 6.02 39.55
N PHE A 77 19.27 4.78 39.84
CA PHE A 77 18.10 4.53 40.69
C PHE A 77 18.49 4.67 42.17
N ARG A 78 18.17 5.80 42.79
CA ARG A 78 18.13 5.93 44.25
C ARG A 78 16.78 5.38 44.72
N PRO A 79 16.72 4.19 45.33
CA PRO A 79 15.45 3.66 45.80
C PRO A 79 14.92 4.55 46.96
N PRO A 80 13.61 4.82 47.01
CA PRO A 80 13.00 5.43 48.19
C PRO A 80 13.17 4.50 49.40
N THR A 81 13.34 5.08 50.59
CA THR A 81 13.77 4.45 51.85
C THR A 81 12.79 3.43 52.46
N THR A 82 11.79 2.99 51.72
CA THR A 82 10.84 1.93 52.10
C THR A 82 10.85 0.81 51.06
N CYS A 83 12.02 0.21 50.85
CA CYS A 83 12.13 -1.03 50.09
C CYS A 83 12.18 -2.22 51.06
N PRO A 84 11.26 -3.20 50.98
CA PRO A 84 11.30 -4.37 51.84
C PRO A 84 12.60 -5.16 51.60
N PRO A 85 13.23 -5.75 52.65
CA PRO A 85 14.57 -6.32 52.58
C PRO A 85 14.70 -7.47 51.57
N LEU A 86 13.58 -8.09 51.20
CA LEU A 86 13.50 -9.13 50.18
C LEU A 86 13.75 -8.58 48.77
N LEU A 87 13.32 -7.36 48.47
CA LEU A 87 13.47 -6.75 47.15
C LEU A 87 14.93 -6.31 46.91
N LEU A 88 15.62 -5.84 47.96
CA LEU A 88 17.05 -5.54 47.90
C LEU A 88 17.90 -6.81 47.76
N ARG A 89 17.52 -7.91 48.44
CA ARG A 89 18.15 -9.23 48.26
C ARG A 89 17.88 -9.85 46.88
N LEU A 90 16.71 -9.60 46.31
CA LEU A 90 16.36 -10.06 44.97
C LEU A 90 17.14 -9.26 43.92
N LEU A 91 17.22 -7.94 44.04
CA LEU A 91 17.98 -7.08 43.13
C LEU A 91 19.49 -7.34 43.21
N SER A 92 20.04 -7.61 44.40
CA SER A 92 21.46 -7.99 44.54
C SER A 92 21.76 -9.38 43.97
N ARG A 93 20.83 -10.35 44.09
CA ARG A 93 20.91 -11.65 43.40
C ARG A 93 20.76 -11.55 41.88
N LEU A 94 19.91 -10.65 41.38
CA LEU A 94 19.74 -10.41 39.95
C LEU A 94 20.93 -9.66 39.35
N ALA A 95 21.58 -8.77 40.11
CA ALA A 95 22.80 -8.10 39.69
C ALA A 95 24.04 -9.01 39.72
N SER A 96 24.06 -10.03 40.59
CA SER A 96 25.14 -11.04 40.66
C SER A 96 24.97 -12.21 39.69
N LEU A 97 23.78 -12.36 39.09
CA LEU A 97 23.54 -13.24 37.95
C LEU A 97 24.27 -12.68 36.71
N ARG A 98 25.57 -12.95 36.64
CA ARG A 98 26.40 -12.70 35.47
C ARG A 98 25.77 -13.46 34.31
N PRO A 99 25.24 -12.78 33.28
CA PRO A 99 24.63 -13.48 32.16
C PRO A 99 25.69 -14.44 31.59
N PRO A 100 25.35 -15.72 31.35
CA PRO A 100 26.31 -16.67 30.82
C PRO A 100 26.92 -16.07 29.54
N ALA A 101 28.22 -16.22 29.33
CA ALA A 101 28.93 -15.58 28.22
C ALA A 101 28.28 -15.84 26.83
N ALA A 102 27.46 -16.88 26.72
CA ALA A 102 26.60 -17.16 25.58
C ALA A 102 25.50 -16.10 25.35
N CYS A 103 24.81 -15.61 26.38
CA CYS A 103 23.78 -14.57 26.27
C CYS A 103 24.35 -13.21 25.85
N LEU A 104 25.58 -12.89 26.28
CA LEU A 104 26.30 -11.69 25.84
C LEU A 104 26.74 -11.80 24.37
N ARG A 105 27.14 -12.99 23.90
CA ARG A 105 27.47 -13.21 22.48
C ARG A 105 26.24 -13.16 21.58
N VAL A 106 25.10 -13.71 22.02
CA VAL A 106 23.83 -13.63 21.28
C VAL A 106 23.33 -12.19 21.22
N SER A 107 23.41 -11.42 22.31
CA SER A 107 23.03 -9.99 22.29
C SER A 107 23.99 -9.13 21.46
N HIS A 108 25.31 -9.40 21.48
CA HIS A 108 26.28 -8.71 20.61
C HIS A 108 26.15 -9.13 19.13
N ALA A 109 25.75 -10.38 18.85
CA ALA A 109 25.48 -10.88 17.50
C ALA A 109 24.16 -10.34 16.92
N LEU A 110 23.09 -10.28 17.72
CA LEU A 110 21.84 -9.61 17.36
C LEU A 110 22.06 -8.09 17.25
N SER A 111 22.87 -7.49 18.13
CA SER A 111 23.24 -6.08 18.06
C SER A 111 24.08 -5.78 16.82
N SER A 112 25.05 -6.62 16.44
CA SER A 112 25.87 -6.41 15.23
C SER A 112 25.11 -6.64 13.93
N ARG A 113 24.24 -7.66 13.84
CA ARG A 113 23.34 -7.84 12.69
C ARG A 113 22.28 -6.75 12.61
N ALA A 114 21.68 -6.35 13.72
CA ALA A 114 20.73 -5.24 13.77
C ALA A 114 21.44 -3.91 13.42
N HIS A 115 22.65 -3.68 13.93
CA HIS A 115 23.46 -2.50 13.62
C HIS A 115 23.87 -2.48 12.15
N ALA A 116 24.29 -3.62 11.57
CA ALA A 116 24.58 -3.71 10.14
C ALA A 116 23.32 -3.48 9.28
N ALA A 117 22.16 -4.00 9.69
CA ALA A 117 20.89 -3.78 9.01
C ALA A 117 20.42 -2.33 9.10
N LEU A 118 20.54 -1.71 10.28
CA LEU A 118 20.25 -0.30 10.50
C LEU A 118 21.25 0.59 9.76
N HIS A 119 22.54 0.25 9.74
CA HIS A 119 23.56 0.97 8.99
C HIS A 119 23.30 0.88 7.48
N LYS A 120 22.88 -0.29 6.96
CA LYS A 120 22.40 -0.42 5.58
C LYS A 120 21.14 0.42 5.34
N PHE A 121 20.26 0.57 6.33
CA PHE A 121 19.09 1.44 6.23
C PHE A 121 19.45 2.93 6.20
N PHE A 122 20.34 3.38 7.09
CA PHE A 122 20.82 4.77 7.17
C PHE A 122 21.70 5.18 6.00
N ARG A 123 22.41 4.24 5.35
CA ARG A 123 23.19 4.49 4.13
C ARG A 123 22.38 4.48 2.83
N ARG A 124 21.10 4.10 2.85
CA ARG A 124 20.28 4.12 1.64
C ARG A 124 20.13 5.55 1.14
N ASP A 125 20.48 5.75 -0.12
CA ASP A 125 20.21 7.01 -0.78
C ASP A 125 18.70 7.23 -0.88
N ARG A 126 18.25 8.33 -0.28
CA ARG A 126 16.85 8.76 -0.30
C ARG A 126 16.34 8.95 -1.73
N HIS A 127 17.22 9.35 -2.66
CA HIS A 127 16.86 9.54 -4.06
C HIS A 127 16.59 8.21 -4.78
N VAL A 128 17.45 7.21 -4.61
CA VAL A 128 17.27 5.85 -5.19
C VAL A 128 15.98 5.23 -4.69
N SER A 129 15.74 5.28 -3.38
CA SER A 129 14.53 4.72 -2.77
C SER A 129 13.25 5.40 -3.26
N ARG A 130 13.26 6.73 -3.40
CA ARG A 130 12.13 7.52 -3.90
C ARG A 130 11.81 7.20 -5.36
N ILE A 131 12.83 7.13 -6.22
CA ILE A 131 12.68 6.84 -7.65
C ILE A 131 12.04 5.48 -7.86
N LEU A 132 12.57 4.43 -7.20
CA LEU A 132 12.05 3.07 -7.31
C LEU A 132 10.61 2.94 -6.81
N CYS A 133 10.27 3.62 -5.70
CA CYS A 133 8.90 3.65 -5.19
C CYS A 133 7.91 4.26 -6.20
N HIS A 134 8.28 5.37 -6.84
CA HIS A 134 7.43 6.01 -7.84
C HIS A 134 7.37 5.24 -9.17
N ALA A 135 8.48 4.61 -9.58
CA ALA A 135 8.53 3.75 -10.76
C ALA A 135 7.63 2.52 -10.59
N LYS A 136 7.63 1.89 -9.42
CA LYS A 136 6.72 0.78 -9.09
C LYS A 136 5.25 1.18 -9.20
N ALA A 137 4.92 2.43 -8.85
CA ALA A 137 3.59 3.00 -9.00
C ALA A 137 3.32 3.61 -10.40
N ARG A 138 4.25 3.45 -11.37
CA ARG A 138 4.20 4.03 -12.73
C ARG A 138 3.96 5.55 -12.73
N ARG A 139 4.54 6.27 -11.77
CA ARG A 139 4.40 7.73 -11.61
C ARG A 139 5.60 8.45 -12.20
N TRP A 140 5.72 8.48 -13.53
CA TRP A 140 6.88 8.99 -14.25
C TRP A 140 7.21 10.46 -13.98
N TYR A 141 6.19 11.33 -13.90
CA TYR A 141 6.37 12.73 -13.51
C TYR A 141 6.99 12.89 -12.11
N ARG A 142 6.63 12.02 -11.16
CA ARG A 142 7.20 12.05 -9.80
C ARG A 142 8.60 11.45 -9.74
N VAL A 143 8.93 10.50 -10.62
CA VAL A 143 10.29 9.97 -10.76
C VAL A 143 11.26 11.10 -11.11
N LEU A 144 10.94 11.86 -12.16
CA LEU A 144 11.72 13.04 -12.59
C LEU A 144 11.57 14.26 -11.68
N ALA A 145 10.66 14.23 -10.69
CA ALA A 145 10.34 15.34 -9.80
C ALA A 145 9.91 16.62 -10.53
N VAL A 146 9.11 16.45 -11.59
CA VAL A 146 8.59 17.54 -12.43
C VAL A 146 7.07 17.64 -12.33
N PRO A 147 6.49 18.84 -12.55
CA PRO A 147 5.04 18.97 -12.68
C PRO A 147 4.52 18.34 -13.99
N HIS A 148 3.22 18.05 -14.04
CA HIS A 148 2.58 17.53 -15.26
C HIS A 148 2.60 18.52 -16.44
N THR A 149 2.72 19.82 -16.14
CA THR A 149 2.83 20.92 -17.11
C THR A 149 4.26 21.15 -17.61
N ALA A 150 5.23 20.30 -17.21
CA ALA A 150 6.62 20.50 -17.56
C ALA A 150 6.89 20.43 -19.06
N ASP A 151 7.74 21.34 -19.51
CA ASP A 151 8.24 21.43 -20.89
C ASP A 151 9.44 20.50 -21.12
N LYS A 152 9.74 20.19 -22.40
CA LYS A 152 10.87 19.31 -22.80
C LYS A 152 12.21 19.78 -22.23
N ARG A 153 12.44 21.09 -22.18
CA ARG A 153 13.66 21.67 -21.59
C ARG A 153 13.78 21.35 -20.10
N GLN A 154 12.66 21.41 -19.37
CA GLN A 154 12.61 21.09 -17.94
C GLN A 154 12.80 19.59 -17.69
N LEU A 155 12.21 18.73 -18.54
CA LEU A 155 12.42 17.28 -18.48
C LEU A 155 13.90 16.91 -18.64
N LYS A 156 14.59 17.49 -19.64
CA LYS A 156 16.02 17.25 -19.86
C LYS A 156 16.87 17.72 -18.68
N ARG A 157 16.59 18.92 -18.14
CA ARG A 157 17.31 19.46 -16.97
C ARG A 157 17.13 18.59 -15.72
N ALA A 158 15.90 18.16 -15.44
CA ALA A 158 15.59 17.29 -14.32
C ALA A 158 16.26 15.92 -14.45
N TYR A 159 16.20 15.32 -15.64
CA TYR A 159 16.88 14.05 -15.96
C TYR A 159 18.38 14.14 -15.69
N LEU A 160 19.07 15.14 -16.26
CA LEU A 160 20.52 15.30 -16.09
C LEU A 160 20.92 15.54 -14.63
N THR A 161 20.11 16.30 -13.89
CA THR A 161 20.37 16.61 -12.47
C THR A 161 20.23 15.36 -11.61
N LEU A 162 19.21 14.54 -11.85
CA LEU A 162 18.99 13.29 -11.12
C LEU A 162 19.99 12.21 -11.54
N ALA A 163 20.26 12.05 -12.83
CA ALA A 163 21.23 11.10 -13.37
C ALA A 163 22.61 11.28 -12.75
N LYS A 164 23.08 12.53 -12.60
CA LYS A 164 24.36 12.82 -11.94
C LYS A 164 24.40 12.42 -10.46
N ARG A 165 23.26 12.45 -9.77
CA ARG A 165 23.15 12.11 -8.34
C ARG A 165 23.04 10.62 -8.09
N ILE A 166 22.27 9.91 -8.91
CA ILE A 166 22.01 8.47 -8.74
C ILE A 166 22.87 7.58 -9.65
N HIS A 167 23.95 8.13 -10.21
CA HIS A 167 24.81 7.40 -11.11
C HIS A 167 25.42 6.17 -10.40
N PRO A 168 25.36 4.96 -10.99
CA PRO A 168 25.78 3.73 -10.31
C PRO A 168 27.26 3.74 -9.89
N ASP A 169 28.11 4.49 -10.59
CA ASP A 169 29.53 4.66 -10.23
C ASP A 169 29.76 5.57 -9.00
N LYS A 170 28.87 6.55 -8.78
CA LYS A 170 29.01 7.52 -7.68
C LYS A 170 28.27 7.07 -6.42
N THR A 171 27.18 6.34 -6.58
CA THR A 171 26.31 5.90 -5.48
C THR A 171 26.69 4.48 -5.08
N ARG A 172 27.05 4.28 -3.80
CA ARG A 172 27.40 2.96 -3.23
C ARG A 172 26.20 2.03 -2.98
N ASP A 173 25.05 2.32 -3.58
CA ASP A 173 23.83 1.51 -3.44
C ASP A 173 23.69 0.55 -4.63
N ASP A 174 23.57 -0.75 -4.36
CA ASP A 174 23.38 -1.80 -5.39
C ASP A 174 22.13 -1.58 -6.26
N ARG A 175 21.17 -0.78 -5.76
CA ARG A 175 19.91 -0.45 -6.42
C ARG A 175 19.99 0.77 -7.32
N ALA A 176 21.14 1.45 -7.36
CA ALA A 176 21.33 2.66 -8.16
C ALA A 176 21.13 2.38 -9.65
N ALA A 177 21.63 1.24 -10.16
CA ALA A 177 21.41 0.82 -11.55
C ALA A 177 19.92 0.72 -11.90
N ALA A 178 19.15 0.00 -11.10
CA ALA A 178 17.70 -0.14 -11.31
C ALA A 178 16.95 1.22 -11.22
N ALA A 179 17.41 2.12 -10.34
CA ALA A 179 16.83 3.46 -10.27
C ALA A 179 17.19 4.32 -11.48
N PHE A 180 18.39 4.13 -12.04
CA PHE A 180 18.85 4.81 -13.25
C PHE A 180 18.06 4.34 -14.48
N ASP A 181 17.84 3.04 -14.62
CA ASP A 181 16.98 2.49 -15.68
C ASP A 181 15.56 3.06 -15.57
N ALA A 182 14.97 3.05 -14.38
CA ALA A 182 13.65 3.64 -14.16
C ALA A 182 13.59 5.16 -14.45
N LEU A 183 14.70 5.87 -14.24
CA LEU A 183 14.82 7.29 -14.57
C LEU A 183 14.87 7.49 -16.10
N ARG A 184 15.61 6.64 -16.82
CA ARG A 184 15.68 6.63 -18.29
C ARG A 184 14.30 6.33 -18.89
N ASP A 185 13.63 5.28 -18.43
CA ASP A 185 12.30 4.88 -18.92
C ASP A 185 11.28 6.03 -18.74
N ALA A 186 11.34 6.72 -17.60
CA ALA A 186 10.50 7.88 -17.33
C ALA A 186 10.76 9.02 -18.32
N TYR A 187 12.03 9.27 -18.64
CA TYR A 187 12.42 10.33 -19.57
C TYR A 187 12.00 10.00 -21.00
N GLU A 188 12.28 8.78 -21.48
CA GLU A 188 11.92 8.34 -22.84
C GLU A 188 10.39 8.41 -23.07
N LEU A 189 9.61 7.92 -22.11
CA LEU A 189 8.15 7.96 -22.22
C LEU A 189 7.61 9.39 -22.30
N LEU A 190 8.20 10.32 -21.54
CA LEU A 190 7.73 11.72 -21.46
C LEU A 190 8.29 12.62 -22.56
N LEU A 191 9.39 12.21 -23.19
CA LEU A 191 9.99 12.92 -24.33
C LEU A 191 9.12 12.79 -25.59
N ASP A 192 8.57 11.60 -25.81
CA ASP A 192 7.72 11.27 -26.95
C ASP A 192 6.29 11.78 -26.77
N PRO A 193 5.81 12.75 -27.57
CA PRO A 193 4.44 13.26 -27.47
C PRO A 193 3.34 12.19 -27.55
N PRO A 194 3.39 11.19 -28.47
CA PRO A 194 2.32 10.18 -28.54
C PRO A 194 2.30 9.28 -27.30
N ARG A 195 3.46 8.86 -26.79
CA ARG A 195 3.58 8.02 -25.59
C ARG A 195 3.14 8.78 -24.34
N ARG A 196 3.50 10.07 -24.22
CA ARG A 196 3.04 10.95 -23.14
C ARG A 196 1.51 11.09 -23.13
N ARG A 197 0.90 11.33 -24.30
CA ARG A 197 -0.57 11.42 -24.41
C ARG A 197 -1.27 10.13 -24.00
N ALA A 198 -0.81 8.99 -24.49
CA ALA A 198 -1.36 7.68 -24.13
C ALA A 198 -1.23 7.41 -22.62
N HIS A 199 -0.09 7.78 -22.02
CA HIS A 199 0.11 7.67 -20.58
C HIS A 199 -0.81 8.60 -19.78
N ASP A 200 -0.97 9.86 -20.19
CA ASP A 200 -1.85 10.82 -19.54
C ASP A 200 -3.33 10.41 -19.64
N GLU A 201 -3.74 9.82 -20.77
CA GLU A 201 -5.05 9.17 -20.90
C GLU A 201 -5.22 8.00 -19.95
N ALA A 202 -4.25 7.10 -19.86
CA ALA A 202 -4.28 5.99 -18.93
C ALA A 202 -4.39 6.49 -17.48
N LEU A 203 -3.66 7.54 -17.11
CA LEU A 203 -3.75 8.19 -15.79
C LEU A 203 -5.16 8.76 -15.54
N ARG A 204 -5.76 9.44 -16.52
CA ARG A 204 -7.13 9.96 -16.41
C ARG A 204 -8.15 8.84 -16.22
N ARG A 205 -8.06 7.76 -17.00
CA ARG A 205 -8.93 6.57 -16.88
C ARG A 205 -8.77 5.92 -15.51
N ALA A 206 -7.52 5.71 -15.06
CA ALA A 206 -7.23 5.14 -13.74
C ALA A 206 -7.78 6.02 -12.60
N ALA A 207 -7.63 7.35 -12.71
CA ALA A 207 -8.19 8.29 -11.73
C ALA A 207 -9.73 8.26 -11.71
N ALA A 208 -10.38 8.16 -12.87
CA ALA A 208 -11.83 7.98 -12.95
C ALA A 208 -12.30 6.68 -12.29
N ALA A 209 -11.65 5.55 -12.59
CA ALA A 209 -11.95 4.26 -11.96
C ALA A 209 -11.72 4.27 -10.44
N ALA A 210 -10.65 4.91 -9.98
CA ALA A 210 -10.37 5.10 -8.54
C ALA A 210 -11.44 5.95 -7.84
N ARG A 211 -11.96 6.99 -8.50
CA ARG A 211 -13.09 7.79 -7.99
C ARG A 211 -14.36 6.95 -7.89
N GLN A 212 -14.68 6.17 -8.91
CA GLN A 212 -15.87 5.30 -8.91
C GLN A 212 -15.80 4.23 -7.82
N THR A 213 -14.65 3.56 -7.67
CA THR A 213 -14.46 2.55 -6.61
C THR A 213 -14.54 3.15 -5.21
N ARG A 214 -13.97 4.35 -4.99
CA ARG A 214 -14.13 5.09 -3.73
C ARG A 214 -15.58 5.47 -3.47
N ALA A 215 -16.30 5.98 -4.48
CA ALA A 215 -17.71 6.33 -4.35
C ALA A 215 -18.58 5.11 -4.01
N ARG A 216 -18.35 3.97 -4.67
CA ARG A 216 -19.03 2.70 -4.37
C ARG A 216 -18.76 2.24 -2.94
N ARG A 217 -17.50 2.30 -2.50
CA ARG A 217 -17.13 1.98 -1.11
C ARG A 217 -17.79 2.92 -0.11
N ALA A 218 -17.79 4.22 -0.37
CA ALA A 218 -18.46 5.20 0.48
C ALA A 218 -19.98 4.95 0.55
N ALA A 219 -20.62 4.62 -0.58
CA ALA A 219 -22.04 4.26 -0.61
C ALA A 219 -22.32 2.96 0.15
N ALA A 220 -21.45 1.95 0.03
CA ALA A 220 -21.57 0.69 0.77
C ALA A 220 -21.44 0.92 2.28
N VAL A 221 -20.46 1.73 2.72
CA VAL A 221 -20.30 2.11 4.13
C VAL A 221 -21.54 2.87 4.62
N ARG A 222 -22.03 3.86 3.86
CA ARG A 222 -23.26 4.60 4.21
C ARG A 222 -24.48 3.67 4.33
N ARG A 223 -24.65 2.72 3.42
CA ARG A 223 -25.73 1.72 3.49
C ARG A 223 -25.59 0.81 4.71
N ALA A 224 -24.37 0.35 5.01
CA ALA A 224 -24.10 -0.46 6.19
C ALA A 224 -24.40 0.30 7.48
N THR A 225 -23.99 1.58 7.58
CA THR A 225 -24.26 2.42 8.76
C THR A 225 -25.74 2.69 8.94
N LEU A 226 -26.49 2.96 7.86
CA LEU A 226 -27.95 3.12 7.93
C LEU A 226 -28.63 1.82 8.35
N THR A 227 -28.17 0.68 7.84
CA THR A 227 -28.72 -0.63 8.21
C THR A 227 -28.55 -0.87 9.70
N VAL A 228 -27.33 -0.71 10.24
CA VAL A 228 -27.03 -0.85 11.68
C VAL A 228 -27.87 0.10 12.54
N ALA A 229 -28.01 1.37 12.12
CA ALA A 229 -28.85 2.34 12.84
C ALA A 229 -30.33 1.91 12.88
N THR A 230 -30.87 1.40 11.77
CA THR A 230 -32.27 0.93 11.72
C THR A 230 -32.50 -0.35 12.51
N THR A 231 -31.57 -1.32 12.51
CA THR A 231 -31.70 -2.53 13.35
C THR A 231 -31.56 -2.22 14.83
N ALA A 232 -30.64 -1.33 15.22
CA ALA A 232 -30.52 -0.87 16.61
C ALA A 232 -31.79 -0.14 17.08
N GLY A 233 -32.36 0.74 16.23
CA GLY A 233 -33.63 1.41 16.51
C GLY A 233 -34.80 0.42 16.66
N ARG A 234 -34.91 -0.57 15.78
CA ARG A 234 -35.96 -1.62 15.86
C ARG A 234 -35.80 -2.53 17.08
N ALA A 235 -34.57 -2.87 17.46
CA ALA A 235 -34.28 -3.68 18.66
C ALA A 235 -34.57 -2.90 19.96
N ALA A 236 -34.27 -1.59 19.98
CA ALA A 236 -34.54 -0.72 21.14
C ALA A 236 -36.04 -0.52 21.40
N TRP A 237 -36.87 -0.49 20.35
CA TRP A 237 -38.34 -0.45 20.48
C TRP A 237 -38.92 -1.78 21.01
N ARG A 238 -38.36 -2.93 20.63
CA ARG A 238 -38.87 -4.25 21.04
C ARG A 238 -38.76 -4.53 22.55
N HIS A 239 -37.88 -3.85 23.28
CA HIS A 239 -37.73 -4.02 24.73
C HIS A 239 -38.41 -2.94 25.58
N LYS A 240 -38.99 -1.89 24.98
CA LYS A 240 -39.82 -0.91 25.70
C LYS A 240 -41.31 -1.13 25.40
N ARG A 241 -41.85 -2.13 26.13
CA ARG A 241 -43.22 -2.22 26.68
C ARG A 241 -44.33 -2.79 25.79
N PRO A 242 -44.77 -4.01 26.13
CA PRO A 242 -46.18 -4.25 26.43
C PRO A 242 -46.47 -4.31 27.93
N THR A 243 -45.47 -4.49 28.81
CA THR A 243 -45.70 -4.65 30.26
C THR A 243 -46.20 -3.38 30.94
N ALA A 244 -45.75 -2.19 30.57
CA ALA A 244 -46.29 -0.95 31.16
C ALA A 244 -47.71 -0.63 30.68
N ALA A 245 -48.05 -0.96 29.44
CA ALA A 245 -49.41 -0.80 28.93
C ALA A 245 -50.37 -1.84 29.54
N LEU A 246 -49.90 -3.10 29.71
CA LEU A 246 -50.62 -4.13 30.45
C LEU A 246 -50.78 -3.78 31.94
N LEU A 247 -49.76 -3.21 32.59
CA LEU A 247 -49.85 -2.77 33.98
C LEU A 247 -50.83 -1.59 34.14
N VAL A 248 -50.84 -0.63 33.20
CA VAL A 248 -51.82 0.48 33.21
C VAL A 248 -53.24 -0.03 32.94
N LEU A 249 -53.42 -0.98 32.01
CA LEU A 249 -54.72 -1.60 31.74
C LEU A 249 -55.21 -2.49 32.90
N LEU A 250 -54.32 -3.22 33.57
CA LEU A 250 -54.63 -4.00 34.77
C LEU A 250 -54.97 -3.10 35.96
N TYR A 251 -54.26 -1.99 36.12
CA TYR A 251 -54.52 -1.00 37.18
C TYR A 251 -55.89 -0.32 37.00
N LEU A 252 -56.23 0.08 35.77
CA LEU A 252 -57.54 0.70 35.47
C LEU A 252 -58.71 -0.29 35.59
N ARG A 253 -58.48 -1.60 35.38
CA ARG A 253 -59.50 -2.65 35.53
C ARG A 253 -59.72 -3.10 36.98
N PHE A 254 -58.80 -2.78 37.89
CA PHE A 254 -58.92 -3.10 39.31
C PHE A 254 -59.50 -1.95 40.15
N PHE A 255 -59.54 -0.73 39.60
CA PHE A 255 -59.89 0.49 40.32
C PHE A 255 -61.13 1.23 39.78
N LEU A 256 -61.86 0.63 38.83
CA LEU A 256 -63.24 0.96 38.45
C LEU A 256 -64.12 -0.25 38.70
#